data_AF-A0A7X6M1E4-F1
#
_entry.id   AF-A0A7X6M1E4-F1
#
_cell.length_a   1.000
_cell.length_b   1.000
_cell.length_c   1.000
_cell.angle_alpha   90.00
_cell.angle_beta   90.00
_cell.angle_gamma   90.00
#
_symmetry.space_group_name_H-M   'P 1'
#
loop_
_entity.id
_entity.type
_entity.pdbx_description
1 polymer ?
#
loop_
_entity_poly.entity_id
_entity_poly.type
_entity_poly.pdbx_seq_one_letter_code
_entity_poly.pdbx_strand_id
1 'polypeptide(L)'
;MTALDEPLGFTNPDYYRDAASHTERQLRADFARYYQLREIAPSAISAEARAEFHARADELAIRWARHESEHWRGTWAGLQRVVAGWRTQPEIARRNFDQIARARATGEVAIDDDIWRTLQQARLITGHGTATIAGSDQDAARRYPYLQPDMGATAAPTARTANEVDRRTAVERTLGAPRNPAAALPSLEQVDAVIADTDELLETEEAASDLDDGRDARKMLLPRAVREAPISADYSETETWQRRHAEALREVQDLAAEHSTLADGLNGIDDQARIARLDRLRAGLSAARRDALAIGLTDAQVHTAYTTGRDGTYWAAQPSDPHLGRIAQLVEQRDVARAAADSYRTQLARTTSAQPHAAVTTIETAMPVTHNTSDVEAGAAISSAVDTALPDPQPGEWAPATRELATKEIAAQAEREVNL
;
A
#
# COMPACT_ATOMS: atom_id res chain seq x y z
N MET A 1 -19.58 35.39 18.34
CA MET A 1 -19.13 34.40 19.34
C MET A 1 -20.02 33.19 19.21
N THR A 2 -19.60 32.21 18.42
CA THR A 2 -20.31 30.94 18.26
C THR A 2 -20.02 30.06 19.47
N ALA A 3 -20.93 29.17 19.85
CA ALA A 3 -20.80 28.26 21.01
C ALA A 3 -19.58 27.31 20.96
N LEU A 4 -18.74 27.41 19.91
CA LEU A 4 -17.46 26.72 19.72
C LEU A 4 -16.27 27.46 20.37
N ASP A 5 -16.47 28.67 20.89
CA ASP A 5 -15.41 29.47 21.52
C ASP A 5 -15.36 29.35 23.05
N GLU A 6 -16.36 28.71 23.69
CA GLU A 6 -16.37 28.54 25.14
C GLU A 6 -15.67 27.23 25.53
N PRO A 7 -14.54 27.28 26.26
CA PRO A 7 -13.79 26.08 26.59
C PRO A 7 -14.53 25.24 27.64
N LEU A 8 -15.04 24.10 27.23
CA LEU A 8 -15.79 23.17 28.07
C LEU A 8 -14.98 21.90 28.36
N GLY A 9 -14.88 21.53 29.64
CA GLY A 9 -14.19 20.31 30.08
C GLY A 9 -12.68 20.34 29.80
N PHE A 10 -12.16 19.34 29.10
CA PHE A 10 -10.72 19.15 28.85
C PHE A 10 -10.09 20.25 27.99
N THR A 11 -10.89 21.06 27.28
CA THR A 11 -10.38 22.19 26.49
C THR A 11 -10.24 23.47 27.30
N ASN A 12 -10.58 23.43 28.59
CA ASN A 12 -10.40 24.53 29.53
C ASN A 12 -9.09 24.40 30.31
N PRO A 13 -8.20 25.40 30.31
CA PRO A 13 -6.99 25.39 31.12
C PRO A 13 -7.25 25.16 32.62
N ASP A 14 -8.39 25.62 33.14
CA ASP A 14 -8.76 25.49 34.55
C ASP A 14 -9.15 24.05 34.96
N TYR A 15 -9.33 23.16 33.97
CA TYR A 15 -9.51 21.73 34.22
C TYR A 15 -8.24 21.08 34.80
N TYR A 16 -7.07 21.53 34.36
CA TYR A 16 -5.75 20.95 34.71
C TYR A 16 -5.18 21.56 35.99
N ARG A 17 -5.89 21.41 37.12
CA ARG A 17 -5.47 22.01 38.42
C ARG A 17 -4.19 21.42 39.00
N ASP A 18 -3.79 20.25 38.53
CA ASP A 18 -2.64 19.45 38.93
C ASP A 18 -1.37 19.71 38.08
N ALA A 19 -1.48 20.57 37.06
CA ALA A 19 -0.35 20.98 36.24
C ALA A 19 0.61 21.90 37.01
N ALA A 20 1.90 21.78 36.74
CA ALA A 20 2.97 22.48 37.44
C ALA A 20 3.04 23.98 37.08
N SER A 21 2.52 24.38 35.92
CA SER A 21 2.56 25.77 35.47
C SER A 21 1.30 26.19 34.70
N HIS A 22 1.06 27.49 34.59
CA HIS A 22 -0.01 28.03 33.74
C HIS A 22 0.20 27.70 32.26
N THR A 23 1.45 27.71 31.79
CA THR A 23 1.81 27.33 30.42
C THR A 23 1.48 25.87 30.13
N GLU A 24 1.73 24.97 31.09
CA GLU A 24 1.33 23.56 30.98
C GLU A 24 -0.19 23.42 30.89
N ARG A 25 -0.95 24.14 31.72
CA ARG A 25 -2.42 24.14 31.66
C ARG A 25 -2.93 24.56 30.29
N GLN A 26 -2.37 25.63 29.74
CA GLN A 26 -2.73 26.12 28.42
C GLN A 26 -2.36 25.11 27.32
N LEU A 27 -1.17 24.50 27.39
CA LEU A 27 -0.73 23.48 26.43
C LEU A 27 -1.68 22.29 26.42
N ARG A 28 -2.03 21.77 27.60
CA ARG A 28 -2.89 20.59 27.71
C ARG A 28 -4.31 20.89 27.20
N ALA A 29 -4.85 22.07 27.50
CA ALA A 29 -6.14 22.52 27.00
C ALA A 29 -6.15 22.75 25.47
N ASP A 30 -5.12 23.41 24.94
CA ASP A 30 -4.94 23.62 23.50
C ASP A 30 -4.80 22.28 22.77
N PHE A 31 -4.13 21.30 23.37
CA PHE A 31 -3.99 19.96 22.79
C PHE A 31 -5.33 19.23 22.73
N ALA A 32 -6.14 19.30 23.79
CA ALA A 32 -7.49 18.75 23.78
C ALA A 32 -8.37 19.42 22.70
N ARG A 33 -8.26 20.75 22.55
CA ARG A 33 -8.98 21.51 21.51
C ARG A 33 -8.52 21.12 20.10
N TYR A 34 -7.21 21.00 19.89
CA TYR A 34 -6.61 20.52 18.65
C TYR A 34 -7.16 19.14 18.27
N TYR A 35 -7.22 18.20 19.22
CA TYR A 35 -7.74 16.87 18.97
C TYR A 35 -9.24 16.90 18.62
N GLN A 36 -10.04 17.64 19.40
CA GLN A 36 -11.48 17.81 19.16
C GLN A 36 -11.77 18.38 17.77
N LEU A 37 -11.05 19.42 17.36
CA LEU A 37 -11.21 20.05 16.04
C LEU A 37 -10.94 19.05 14.90
N ARG A 38 -9.92 18.21 15.04
CA ARG A 38 -9.61 17.17 14.04
C ARG A 38 -10.62 16.02 14.03
N GLU A 39 -11.25 15.74 15.17
CA GLU A 39 -12.29 14.71 15.27
C GLU A 39 -13.62 15.15 14.65
N ILE A 40 -14.01 16.41 14.82
CA ILE A 40 -15.29 16.94 14.29
C ILE A 40 -15.20 17.39 12.82
N ALA A 41 -14.00 17.69 12.30
CA ALA A 41 -13.82 18.22 10.94
C ALA A 41 -14.43 17.34 9.83
N PRO A 42 -14.34 16.00 9.85
CA PRO A 42 -15.01 15.14 8.86
C PRO A 42 -16.54 15.35 8.84
N SER A 43 -17.14 15.57 10.00
CA SER A 43 -18.59 15.72 10.20
C SER A 43 -19.11 17.15 9.95
N ALA A 44 -18.27 18.07 9.47
CA ALA A 44 -18.69 19.43 9.19
C ALA A 44 -19.73 19.51 8.05
N ILE A 45 -20.74 20.37 8.23
CA ILE A 45 -21.88 20.55 7.31
C ILE A 45 -21.42 21.15 5.97
N SER A 46 -20.37 22.00 5.97
CA SER A 46 -19.84 22.64 4.78
C SER A 46 -18.34 22.40 4.62
N ALA A 47 -17.85 22.47 3.39
CA ALA A 47 -16.42 22.40 3.09
C ALA A 47 -15.64 23.58 3.71
N GLU A 48 -16.26 24.76 3.81
CA GLU A 48 -15.70 25.94 4.47
C GLU A 48 -15.51 25.71 5.98
N ALA A 49 -16.54 25.17 6.66
CA ALA A 49 -16.44 24.83 8.08
C ALA A 49 -15.39 23.74 8.34
N ARG A 50 -15.27 22.76 7.43
CA ARG A 50 -14.20 21.75 7.48
C ARG A 50 -12.82 22.39 7.38
N ALA A 51 -12.62 23.29 6.41
CA ALA A 51 -11.36 24.00 6.22
C ALA A 51 -11.03 24.87 7.44
N GLU A 52 -12.02 25.54 8.02
CA GLU A 52 -11.85 26.35 9.23
C GLU A 52 -11.41 25.51 10.45
N PHE A 53 -12.02 24.34 10.67
CA PHE A 53 -11.61 23.44 11.75
C PHE A 53 -10.19 22.94 11.59
N HIS A 54 -9.78 22.59 10.36
CA HIS A 54 -8.39 22.21 10.09
C HIS A 54 -7.43 23.38 10.30
N ALA A 55 -7.74 24.57 9.78
CA ALA A 55 -6.90 25.75 9.96
C ALA A 55 -6.69 26.09 11.44
N ARG A 56 -7.76 26.10 12.24
CA ARG A 56 -7.67 26.35 13.69
C ARG A 56 -6.87 25.28 14.43
N ALA A 57 -6.98 24.01 14.03
CA ALA A 57 -6.17 22.94 14.60
C ALA A 57 -4.68 23.12 14.25
N ASP A 58 -4.38 23.47 13.00
CA ASP A 58 -3.01 23.67 12.53
C ASP A 58 -2.35 24.89 13.19
N GLU A 59 -3.09 25.97 13.43
CA GLU A 59 -2.60 27.12 14.20
C GLU A 59 -2.15 26.75 15.61
N LEU A 60 -2.93 25.91 16.31
CA LEU A 60 -2.57 25.40 17.64
C LEU A 60 -1.32 24.53 17.56
N ALA A 61 -1.24 23.63 16.57
CA ALA A 61 -0.07 22.77 16.38
C ALA A 61 1.20 23.58 16.06
N ILE A 62 1.10 24.59 15.18
CA ILE A 62 2.23 25.46 14.81
C ILE A 62 2.71 26.28 16.02
N ARG A 63 1.78 26.83 16.81
CA ARG A 63 2.10 27.59 18.02
C ARG A 63 2.97 26.78 18.98
N TRP A 64 2.54 25.56 19.29
CA TRP A 64 3.26 24.71 20.26
C TRP A 64 4.50 24.05 19.67
N ALA A 65 4.52 23.75 18.37
CA ALA A 65 5.72 23.28 17.69
C ALA A 65 6.83 24.34 17.61
N ARG A 66 6.48 25.63 17.60
CA ARG A 66 7.43 26.77 17.56
C ARG A 66 7.60 27.46 18.92
N HIS A 67 7.07 26.87 20.00
CA HIS A 67 7.19 27.43 21.33
C HIS A 67 8.67 27.60 21.72
N GLU A 68 9.03 28.65 22.45
CA GLU A 68 10.42 28.98 22.82
C GLU A 68 11.10 27.86 23.65
N SER A 69 10.38 27.32 24.63
CA SER A 69 10.86 26.21 25.47
C SER A 69 10.84 24.87 24.73
N GLU A 70 11.99 24.20 24.72
CA GLU A 70 12.14 22.83 24.18
C GLU A 70 11.29 21.80 24.95
N HIS A 71 11.15 21.99 26.27
CA HIS A 71 10.33 21.13 27.10
C HIS A 71 8.88 21.10 26.60
N TRP A 72 8.26 22.25 26.35
CA TRP A 72 6.87 22.32 25.88
C TRP A 72 6.69 21.80 24.45
N ARG A 73 7.67 22.00 23.56
CA ARG A 73 7.68 21.34 22.25
C ARG A 73 7.70 19.82 22.40
N GLY A 74 8.52 19.32 23.32
CA GLY A 74 8.62 17.90 23.68
C GLY A 74 7.31 17.34 24.22
N THR A 75 6.66 18.04 25.17
CA THR A 75 5.38 17.61 25.74
C THR A 75 4.27 17.57 24.68
N TRP A 76 4.19 18.57 23.79
CA TRP A 76 3.25 18.56 22.67
C TRP A 76 3.46 17.36 21.72
N ALA A 77 4.70 17.13 21.29
CA ALA A 77 5.04 15.99 20.44
C ALA A 77 4.80 14.64 21.14
N GLY A 78 5.06 14.58 22.46
CA GLY A 78 4.78 13.44 23.32
C GLY A 78 3.28 13.11 23.35
N LEU A 79 2.43 14.11 23.59
CA LEU A 79 0.97 13.97 23.55
C LEU A 79 0.48 13.46 22.19
N GLN A 80 0.98 14.00 21.08
CA GLN A 80 0.64 13.52 19.74
C GLN A 80 0.97 12.03 19.56
N ARG A 81 2.16 11.60 20.01
CA ARG A 81 2.61 10.21 19.90
C ARG A 81 1.78 9.26 20.75
N VAL A 82 1.50 9.63 22.00
CA VAL A 82 0.74 8.78 22.92
C VAL A 82 -0.71 8.65 22.44
N VAL A 83 -1.35 9.75 22.01
CA VAL A 83 -2.70 9.70 21.41
C VAL A 83 -2.73 8.87 20.13
N ALA A 84 -1.73 9.00 19.27
CA ALA A 84 -1.61 8.14 18.09
C ALA A 84 -1.52 6.66 18.47
N GLY A 85 -0.75 6.31 19.51
CA GLY A 85 -0.65 4.94 20.03
C GLY A 85 -1.98 4.40 20.55
N TRP A 86 -2.76 5.21 21.27
CA TRP A 86 -4.12 4.83 21.69
C TRP A 86 -5.07 4.63 20.51
N ARG A 87 -4.93 5.40 19.44
CA ARG A 87 -5.77 5.25 18.23
C ARG A 87 -5.42 4.03 17.39
N THR A 88 -4.13 3.74 17.20
CA THR A 88 -3.68 2.65 16.33
C THR A 88 -3.65 1.30 17.06
N GLN A 89 -3.32 1.31 18.35
CA GLN A 89 -3.12 0.09 19.16
C GLN A 89 -3.69 0.25 20.58
N PRO A 90 -5.01 0.43 20.73
CA PRO A 90 -5.64 0.75 22.02
C PRO A 90 -5.37 -0.30 23.10
N GLU A 91 -5.33 -1.58 22.74
CA GLU A 91 -5.08 -2.67 23.70
C GLU A 91 -3.63 -2.75 24.18
N ILE A 92 -2.67 -2.37 23.35
CA ILE A 92 -1.26 -2.28 23.74
C ILE A 92 -1.06 -1.04 24.60
N ALA A 93 -1.63 0.10 24.19
CA ALA A 93 -1.59 1.34 24.97
C ALA A 93 -2.21 1.15 26.37
N ARG A 94 -3.33 0.42 26.47
CA ARG A 94 -3.96 0.07 27.76
C ARG A 94 -3.05 -0.77 28.63
N ARG A 95 -2.52 -1.88 28.12
CA ARG A 95 -1.61 -2.77 28.89
C ARG A 95 -0.36 -2.01 29.36
N ASN A 96 0.23 -1.19 28.50
CA ASN A 96 1.39 -0.38 28.84
C ASN A 96 1.05 0.65 29.92
N PHE A 97 -0.08 1.35 29.80
CA PHE A 97 -0.54 2.28 30.82
C PHE A 97 -0.75 1.58 32.17
N ASP A 98 -1.40 0.42 32.20
CA ASP A 98 -1.65 -0.32 33.44
C ASP A 98 -0.37 -0.88 34.07
N GLN A 99 0.63 -1.25 33.26
CA GLN A 99 1.94 -1.64 33.75
C GLN A 99 2.68 -0.45 34.39
N ILE A 100 2.69 0.69 33.70
CA ILE A 100 3.30 1.94 34.16
C ILE A 100 2.62 2.44 35.45
N ALA A 101 1.29 2.39 35.49
CA ALA A 101 0.49 2.77 36.66
C ALA A 101 0.83 1.91 37.88
N ARG A 102 0.95 0.58 37.69
CA ARG A 102 1.34 -0.34 38.77
C ARG A 102 2.76 -0.08 39.25
N ALA A 103 3.73 0.06 38.35
CA ALA A 103 5.13 0.34 38.69
C ALA A 103 5.30 1.66 39.45
N ARG A 104 4.49 2.67 39.11
CA ARG A 104 4.46 3.95 39.83
C ARG A 104 3.82 3.82 41.22
N ALA A 105 2.74 3.05 41.34
CA ALA A 105 2.05 2.81 42.62
C ALA A 105 2.89 2.00 43.62
N THR A 106 3.70 1.06 43.13
CA THR A 106 4.63 0.26 43.94
C THR A 106 5.93 0.99 44.24
N GLY A 107 6.21 2.11 43.57
CA GLY A 107 7.46 2.86 43.71
C GLY A 107 8.67 2.17 43.07
N GLU A 108 8.47 1.15 42.22
CA GLU A 108 9.55 0.44 41.53
C GLU A 108 10.25 1.32 40.48
N VAL A 109 9.53 2.28 39.89
CA VAL A 109 10.06 3.17 38.86
C VAL A 109 9.70 4.62 39.19
N ALA A 110 10.72 5.48 39.27
CA ALA A 110 10.53 6.93 39.34
C ALA A 110 10.13 7.45 37.96
N ILE A 111 8.85 7.75 37.79
CA ILE A 111 8.29 8.30 36.54
C ILE A 111 8.09 9.79 36.72
N ASP A 112 8.65 10.58 35.80
CA ASP A 112 8.43 12.02 35.75
C ASP A 112 6.93 12.37 35.74
N ASP A 113 6.53 13.34 36.55
CA ASP A 113 5.15 13.78 36.70
C ASP A 113 4.56 14.34 35.39
N ASP A 114 5.37 15.00 34.55
CA ASP A 114 4.92 15.50 33.26
C ASP A 114 4.59 14.35 32.28
N ILE A 115 5.44 13.32 32.27
CA ILE A 115 5.22 12.11 31.47
C ILE A 115 3.95 11.39 31.95
N TRP A 116 3.79 11.26 33.27
CA TRP A 116 2.60 10.63 33.84
C TRP A 116 1.32 11.40 33.51
N ARG A 117 1.29 12.72 33.69
CA ARG A 117 0.15 13.56 33.30
C ARG A 117 -0.14 13.48 31.80
N THR A 118 0.89 13.39 30.95
CA THR A 118 0.77 13.19 29.50
C THR A 118 0.08 11.86 29.13
N LEU A 119 0.47 10.76 29.79
CA LEU A 119 -0.17 9.46 29.60
C LEU A 119 -1.64 9.47 30.06
N GLN A 120 -1.92 10.08 31.22
CA GLN A 120 -3.27 10.22 31.75
C GLN A 120 -4.17 11.04 30.83
N GLN A 121 -3.68 12.19 30.35
CA GLN A 121 -4.41 13.06 29.44
C GLN A 121 -4.72 12.35 28.12
N ALA A 122 -3.74 11.69 27.52
CA ALA A 122 -3.95 10.97 26.26
C ALA A 122 -5.01 9.87 26.40
N ARG A 123 -4.97 9.11 27.50
CA ARG A 123 -5.98 8.10 27.84
C ARG A 123 -7.37 8.71 28.03
N LEU A 124 -7.47 9.89 28.66
CA LEU A 124 -8.75 10.60 28.85
C LEU A 124 -9.33 11.13 27.53
N ILE A 125 -8.52 11.80 26.71
CA ILE A 125 -8.94 12.39 25.42
C ILE A 125 -9.39 11.30 24.43
N THR A 126 -8.77 10.12 24.48
CA THR A 126 -9.15 8.97 23.63
C THR A 126 -10.31 8.14 24.18
N GLY A 127 -10.91 8.55 25.30
CA GLY A 127 -12.09 7.89 25.87
C GLY A 127 -11.81 6.63 26.69
N HIS A 128 -10.54 6.30 26.93
CA HIS A 128 -10.12 5.11 27.68
C HIS A 128 -9.89 5.36 29.18
N GLY A 129 -10.11 6.60 29.66
CA GLY A 129 -9.96 6.98 31.06
C GLY A 129 -11.14 6.54 31.92
N THR A 130 -10.85 6.22 33.18
CA THR A 130 -11.88 6.07 34.22
C THR A 130 -12.34 7.46 34.64
N ALA A 131 -13.28 8.05 33.89
CA ALA A 131 -14.18 8.99 34.54
C ALA A 131 -14.87 8.17 35.62
N THR A 132 -14.82 8.62 36.88
CA THR A 132 -15.65 8.06 37.93
C THR A 132 -17.09 8.28 37.46
N ILE A 133 -17.71 7.24 36.88
CA ILE A 133 -19.12 7.20 36.52
C ILE A 133 -19.88 7.10 37.83
N ALA A 134 -19.93 8.20 38.58
CA ALA A 134 -20.92 8.42 39.59
C ALA A 134 -22.16 8.96 38.88
N GLY A 135 -22.89 8.04 38.22
CA GLY A 135 -24.23 8.27 37.72
C GLY A 135 -24.36 8.50 36.22
N SER A 136 -25.01 7.51 35.58
CA SER A 136 -25.80 7.64 34.34
C SER A 136 -25.06 7.54 33.00
N ASP A 137 -25.62 6.70 32.13
CA ASP A 137 -25.34 6.60 30.68
C ASP A 137 -25.55 7.93 29.90
N GLN A 138 -25.94 9.01 30.59
CA GLN A 138 -26.04 10.36 30.05
C GLN A 138 -24.70 11.07 29.80
N ASP A 139 -23.57 10.60 30.36
CA ASP A 139 -22.30 11.33 30.22
C ASP A 139 -21.65 11.17 28.83
N ALA A 140 -22.01 10.12 28.08
CA ALA A 140 -21.69 10.01 26.65
C ALA A 140 -22.49 11.01 25.79
N ALA A 141 -23.73 11.34 26.20
CA ALA A 141 -24.54 12.38 25.56
C ALA A 141 -24.06 13.80 25.89
N ARG A 142 -23.34 13.99 27.02
CA ARG A 142 -22.70 15.28 27.35
C ARG A 142 -21.36 15.51 26.65
N ARG A 143 -20.70 14.46 26.14
CA ARG A 143 -19.51 14.59 25.28
C ARG A 143 -19.80 15.30 23.96
N TYR A 144 -21.05 15.26 23.49
CA TYR A 144 -21.48 15.90 22.25
C TYR A 144 -22.90 16.50 22.38
N PRO A 145 -23.05 17.72 22.94
CA PRO A 145 -24.36 18.38 23.03
C PRO A 145 -25.04 18.62 21.66
N TYR A 146 -24.27 18.55 20.57
CA TYR A 146 -24.70 18.84 19.20
C TYR A 146 -25.01 17.59 18.35
N LEU A 147 -25.01 16.40 18.97
CA LEU A 147 -25.46 15.16 18.33
C LEU A 147 -26.79 14.65 18.92
N GLN A 148 -27.72 15.55 19.25
CA GLN A 148 -29.13 15.17 19.47
C GLN A 148 -29.97 15.28 18.19
N PRO A 149 -31.03 14.46 18.04
CA PRO A 149 -31.67 14.12 16.76
C PRO A 149 -32.67 15.16 16.23
N ASP A 150 -32.64 16.40 16.73
CA ASP A 150 -33.70 17.38 16.54
C ASP A 150 -33.22 18.67 15.84
N MET A 151 -32.43 18.50 14.78
CA MET A 151 -32.20 19.55 13.78
C MET A 151 -33.25 19.45 12.69
N GLY A 152 -34.46 19.89 13.03
CA GLY A 152 -35.30 20.66 12.14
C GLY A 152 -35.87 19.93 10.92
N ALA A 153 -36.93 19.15 11.17
CA ALA A 153 -38.04 19.21 10.24
C ALA A 153 -38.56 20.66 10.20
N THR A 154 -38.17 21.43 9.19
CA THR A 154 -38.87 22.68 8.85
C THR A 154 -38.92 22.90 7.34
N ALA A 155 -40.15 22.79 6.85
CA ALA A 155 -40.85 23.71 5.96
C ALA A 155 -40.17 24.20 4.68
N ALA A 156 -40.93 24.03 3.59
CA ALA A 156 -40.68 24.49 2.23
C ALA A 156 -40.17 25.94 2.14
N PRO A 157 -39.21 26.24 1.24
CA PRO A 157 -38.76 27.59 1.02
C PRO A 157 -39.74 28.35 0.10
N THR A 158 -40.39 29.38 0.64
CA THR A 158 -41.04 30.43 -0.17
C THR A 158 -40.03 31.32 -0.87
N ALA A 159 -40.42 31.72 -2.07
CA ALA A 159 -39.66 32.45 -3.07
C ALA A 159 -39.12 33.82 -2.63
N ARG A 160 -37.89 34.13 -3.07
CA ARG A 160 -37.38 35.49 -3.22
C ARG A 160 -36.71 35.64 -4.58
N THR A 161 -37.15 36.66 -5.31
CA THR A 161 -36.84 36.93 -6.72
C THR A 161 -35.55 37.70 -6.96
N ALA A 162 -34.96 37.41 -8.13
CA ALA A 162 -34.15 38.26 -8.99
C ALA A 162 -32.75 38.69 -8.52
N ASN A 163 -31.79 37.78 -8.73
CA ASN A 163 -30.58 38.06 -9.52
C ASN A 163 -30.15 36.74 -10.16
N GLU A 164 -30.03 36.73 -11.48
CA GLU A 164 -29.79 35.54 -12.30
C GLU A 164 -28.32 35.11 -12.17
N VAL A 165 -28.03 34.41 -11.07
CA VAL A 165 -26.75 33.73 -10.86
C VAL A 165 -26.76 32.45 -11.70
N ASP A 166 -25.78 32.29 -12.58
CA ASP A 166 -25.54 31.03 -13.30
C ASP A 166 -25.22 29.93 -12.27
N ARG A 167 -26.22 29.11 -11.94
CA ARG A 167 -26.15 28.11 -10.86
C ARG A 167 -25.36 26.85 -11.23
N ARG A 168 -24.80 26.81 -12.43
CA ARG A 168 -24.00 25.65 -12.86
C ARG A 168 -22.73 25.55 -12.07
N THR A 169 -22.43 24.34 -11.60
CA THR A 169 -21.09 24.02 -11.10
C THR A 169 -20.06 24.23 -12.22
N ALA A 170 -18.80 24.50 -11.87
CA ALA A 170 -17.75 24.74 -12.87
C ALA A 170 -17.61 23.57 -13.86
N VAL A 171 -17.90 22.35 -13.39
CA VAL A 171 -17.91 21.10 -14.16
C VAL A 171 -19.09 21.04 -15.14
N GLU A 172 -20.30 21.43 -14.71
CA GLU A 172 -21.49 21.51 -15.59
C GLU A 172 -21.35 22.56 -16.69
N ARG A 173 -20.55 23.62 -16.45
CA ARG A 173 -20.24 24.65 -17.45
C ARG A 173 -19.29 24.16 -18.54
N THR A 174 -18.34 23.29 -18.19
CA THR A 174 -17.38 22.70 -19.13
C THR A 174 -17.94 21.55 -19.95
N LEU A 175 -19.02 20.91 -19.47
CA LEU A 175 -19.67 19.76 -20.11
C LEU A 175 -20.93 20.14 -20.94
N GLY A 176 -21.19 21.43 -21.16
CA GLY A 176 -22.18 21.88 -22.14
C GLY A 176 -23.66 21.83 -21.73
N ALA A 177 -23.98 21.73 -20.43
CA ALA A 177 -25.38 21.72 -19.99
C ALA A 177 -26.17 22.97 -20.45
N PRO A 178 -27.48 22.89 -20.78
CA PRO A 178 -28.29 24.00 -21.31
C PRO A 178 -28.70 25.05 -20.26
N ARG A 179 -28.91 26.32 -20.68
CA ARG A 179 -29.06 27.51 -19.76
C ARG A 179 -30.45 27.63 -19.13
N ASN A 180 -31.42 26.87 -19.64
CA ASN A 180 -32.80 26.92 -19.18
C ASN A 180 -33.31 25.49 -18.92
N PRO A 181 -33.86 25.18 -17.73
CA PRO A 181 -34.43 23.88 -17.41
C PRO A 181 -35.81 23.63 -18.05
N ALA A 182 -36.29 24.54 -18.92
CA ALA A 182 -37.53 24.40 -19.66
C ALA A 182 -37.35 23.78 -21.06
N ALA A 183 -36.11 23.44 -21.46
CA ALA A 183 -35.93 22.51 -22.57
C ALA A 183 -36.38 21.13 -22.07
N ALA A 184 -37.42 20.58 -22.71
CA ALA A 184 -38.09 19.35 -22.32
C ALA A 184 -37.09 18.29 -21.84
N LEU A 185 -37.33 17.77 -20.62
CA LEU A 185 -36.70 16.54 -20.18
C LEU A 185 -36.89 15.51 -21.31
N PRO A 186 -35.83 14.82 -21.77
CA PRO A 186 -35.99 13.77 -22.75
C PRO A 186 -37.04 12.79 -22.24
N SER A 187 -37.98 12.40 -23.10
CA SER A 187 -39.01 11.42 -22.72
C SER A 187 -38.34 10.13 -22.23
N LEU A 188 -39.00 9.38 -21.36
CA LEU A 188 -38.48 8.08 -20.89
C LEU A 188 -38.06 7.18 -22.07
N GLU A 189 -38.79 7.22 -23.19
CA GLU A 189 -38.40 6.54 -24.44
C GLU A 189 -37.06 6.99 -25.04
N GLN A 190 -36.73 8.29 -24.94
CA GLN A 190 -35.44 8.81 -25.41
C GLN A 190 -34.31 8.46 -24.44
N VAL A 191 -34.61 8.40 -23.14
CA VAL A 191 -33.66 7.92 -22.13
C VAL A 191 -33.40 6.42 -22.33
N ASP A 192 -34.44 5.63 -22.54
CA ASP A 192 -34.32 4.18 -22.78
C ASP A 192 -33.59 3.89 -24.10
N ALA A 193 -33.83 4.68 -25.16
CA ALA A 193 -33.09 4.56 -26.41
C ALA A 193 -31.60 4.89 -26.23
N VAL A 194 -31.26 5.93 -25.45
CA VAL A 194 -29.87 6.26 -25.14
C VAL A 194 -29.24 5.19 -24.24
N ILE A 195 -29.96 4.63 -23.27
CA ILE A 195 -29.45 3.53 -22.43
C ILE A 195 -29.15 2.31 -23.30
N ALA A 196 -30.08 1.91 -24.18
CA ALA A 196 -29.87 0.79 -25.09
C ALA A 196 -28.69 1.02 -26.05
N ASP A 197 -28.55 2.23 -26.60
CA ASP A 197 -27.43 2.61 -27.47
C ASP A 197 -26.11 2.63 -26.70
N THR A 198 -26.12 3.04 -25.42
CA THR A 198 -24.93 3.04 -24.56
C THR A 198 -24.55 1.61 -24.13
N ASP A 199 -25.52 0.75 -23.84
CA ASP A 199 -25.29 -0.65 -23.49
C ASP A 199 -24.73 -1.43 -24.69
N GLU A 200 -25.21 -1.17 -25.90
CA GLU A 200 -24.66 -1.74 -27.15
C GLU A 200 -23.23 -1.24 -27.41
N LEU A 201 -22.94 0.03 -27.10
CA LEU A 201 -21.60 0.63 -27.22
C LEU A 201 -20.63 0.07 -26.17
N LEU A 202 -21.11 -0.19 -24.95
CA LEU A 202 -20.34 -0.82 -23.88
C LEU A 202 -20.09 -2.31 -24.14
N GLU A 203 -21.06 -3.06 -24.65
CA GLU A 203 -20.86 -4.46 -25.05
C GLU A 203 -19.88 -4.57 -26.22
N THR A 204 -19.91 -3.62 -27.18
CA THR A 204 -18.94 -3.59 -28.29
C THR A 204 -17.53 -3.17 -27.84
N GLU A 205 -17.39 -2.31 -26.83
CA GLU A 205 -16.12 -1.96 -26.20
C GLU A 205 -15.56 -3.10 -25.33
N GLU A 206 -16.41 -3.78 -24.56
CA GLU A 206 -16.03 -4.93 -23.73
C GLU A 206 -15.61 -6.14 -24.59
N ALA A 207 -16.29 -6.36 -25.72
CA ALA A 207 -15.91 -7.34 -26.73
C ALA A 207 -14.57 -7.00 -27.43
N ALA A 208 -14.18 -5.73 -27.47
CA ALA A 208 -12.89 -5.29 -28.02
C ALA A 208 -11.72 -5.42 -27.02
N SER A 209 -11.99 -5.64 -25.72
CA SER A 209 -10.98 -5.89 -24.66
C SER A 209 -9.81 -4.87 -24.60
N ASP A 210 -9.95 -3.70 -25.19
CA ASP A 210 -8.94 -2.64 -25.14
C ASP A 210 -9.23 -1.72 -23.95
N LEU A 211 -9.02 -2.24 -22.75
CA LEU A 211 -8.93 -1.46 -21.51
C LEU A 211 -7.61 -0.67 -21.51
N ASP A 212 -7.38 0.20 -22.51
CA ASP A 212 -6.35 1.23 -22.42
C ASP A 212 -6.85 2.31 -21.44
N ASP A 213 -6.53 2.12 -20.15
CA ASP A 213 -6.73 3.08 -19.06
C ASP A 213 -5.90 4.39 -19.23
N GLY A 214 -5.35 4.60 -20.43
CA GLY A 214 -4.46 5.67 -20.83
C GLY A 214 -3.12 5.62 -20.08
N ARG A 215 -2.82 4.56 -19.34
CA ARG A 215 -1.60 4.48 -18.52
C ARG A 215 -0.38 4.33 -19.40
N ASP A 216 -0.50 3.62 -20.51
CA ASP A 216 0.59 3.50 -21.47
C ASP A 216 0.76 4.79 -22.28
N ALA A 217 -0.34 5.49 -22.64
CA ALA A 217 -0.27 6.84 -23.18
C ALA A 217 0.42 7.83 -22.22
N ARG A 218 0.14 7.76 -20.91
CA ARG A 218 0.82 8.57 -19.87
C ARG A 218 2.30 8.20 -19.72
N LYS A 219 2.68 6.91 -19.82
CA LYS A 219 4.09 6.49 -19.83
C LYS A 219 4.85 6.98 -21.07
N MET A 220 4.17 7.13 -22.20
CA MET A 220 4.77 7.67 -23.44
C MET A 220 5.13 9.16 -23.35
N LEU A 221 4.57 9.90 -22.38
CA LEU A 221 4.97 11.28 -22.09
C LEU A 221 6.35 11.38 -21.41
N LEU A 222 6.86 10.28 -20.85
CA LEU A 222 8.18 10.23 -20.25
C LEU A 222 9.25 9.98 -21.33
N PRO A 223 10.42 10.66 -21.26
CA PRO A 223 11.54 10.37 -22.17
C PRO A 223 11.92 8.88 -22.12
N ARG A 224 12.20 8.28 -23.29
CA ARG A 224 12.57 6.86 -23.41
C ARG A 224 13.70 6.45 -22.45
N ALA A 225 14.70 7.33 -22.31
CA ALA A 225 15.83 7.12 -21.41
C ALA A 225 15.42 6.97 -19.92
N VAL A 226 14.30 7.57 -19.51
CA VAL A 226 13.74 7.44 -18.15
C VAL A 226 12.82 6.24 -18.06
N ARG A 227 12.03 5.96 -19.10
CA ARG A 227 11.10 4.82 -19.16
C ARG A 227 11.82 3.47 -19.12
N GLU A 228 12.95 3.37 -19.80
CA GLU A 228 13.76 2.15 -19.95
C GLU A 228 15.00 2.15 -19.04
N ALA A 229 15.13 3.14 -18.15
CA ALA A 229 16.27 3.22 -17.24
C ALA A 229 16.32 1.98 -16.33
N PRO A 230 17.47 1.30 -16.21
CA PRO A 230 17.63 0.28 -15.18
C PRO A 230 17.53 0.93 -13.80
N ILE A 231 16.94 0.21 -12.85
CA ILE A 231 16.89 0.66 -11.46
C ILE A 231 18.33 0.65 -10.91
N SER A 232 18.86 1.84 -10.61
CA SER A 232 20.24 2.02 -10.15
C SER A 232 20.41 1.92 -8.64
N ALA A 233 19.31 1.78 -7.88
CA ALA A 233 19.35 1.64 -6.44
C ALA A 233 19.87 0.26 -6.03
N ASP A 234 20.82 0.25 -5.10
CA ASP A 234 21.34 -0.99 -4.51
C ASP A 234 20.39 -1.45 -3.39
N TYR A 235 19.75 -2.60 -3.61
CA TYR A 235 18.85 -3.24 -2.65
C TYR A 235 19.47 -4.46 -1.98
N SER A 236 20.78 -4.72 -2.15
CA SER A 236 21.43 -5.92 -1.62
C SER A 236 21.27 -6.09 -0.11
N GLU A 237 21.44 -5.01 0.66
CA GLU A 237 21.21 -5.02 2.12
C GLU A 237 19.75 -5.32 2.46
N THR A 238 18.80 -4.74 1.70
CA THR A 238 17.37 -4.95 1.90
C THR A 238 16.95 -6.37 1.52
N GLU A 239 17.54 -6.98 0.48
CA GLU A 239 17.30 -8.37 0.09
C GLU A 239 17.72 -9.33 1.21
N THR A 240 18.92 -9.16 1.76
CA THR A 240 19.39 -10.01 2.86
C THR A 240 18.54 -9.87 4.12
N TRP A 241 18.07 -8.65 4.40
CA TRP A 241 17.17 -8.36 5.51
C TRP A 241 15.80 -9.01 5.29
N GLN A 242 15.17 -8.79 4.14
CA GLN A 242 13.86 -9.34 3.79
C GLN A 242 13.87 -10.88 3.76
N ARG A 243 14.95 -11.48 3.27
CA ARG A 243 15.12 -12.94 3.28
C ARG A 243 15.12 -13.51 4.71
N ARG A 244 15.91 -12.92 5.60
CA ARG A 244 15.96 -13.33 7.02
C ARG A 244 14.60 -13.17 7.70
N HIS A 245 13.87 -12.11 7.38
CA HIS A 245 12.53 -11.87 7.93
C HIS A 245 11.52 -12.89 7.42
N ALA A 246 11.56 -13.22 6.12
CA ALA A 246 10.70 -14.25 5.54
C ALA A 246 11.00 -15.65 6.11
N GLU A 247 12.28 -16.00 6.30
CA GLU A 247 12.71 -17.28 6.88
C GLU A 247 12.24 -17.43 8.34
N ALA A 248 12.39 -16.38 9.16
CA ALA A 248 11.95 -16.42 10.55
C ALA A 248 10.42 -16.53 10.70
N LEU A 249 9.64 -15.81 9.87
CA LEU A 249 8.18 -15.93 9.90
C LEU A 249 7.70 -17.29 9.38
N ARG A 250 8.36 -17.82 8.34
CA ARG A 250 8.12 -19.18 7.84
C ARG A 250 8.31 -20.21 8.95
N GLU A 251 9.43 -20.14 9.67
CA GLU A 251 9.73 -21.08 10.76
C GLU A 251 8.67 -21.04 11.87
N VAL A 252 8.25 -19.85 12.31
CA VAL A 252 7.19 -19.70 13.32
C VAL A 252 5.87 -20.30 12.83
N GLN A 253 5.49 -20.02 11.58
CA GLN A 253 4.23 -20.49 11.01
C GLN A 253 4.23 -22.00 10.82
N ASP A 254 5.28 -22.57 10.24
CA ASP A 254 5.37 -24.01 9.96
C ASP A 254 5.46 -24.83 11.26
N LEU A 255 6.19 -24.35 12.29
CA LEU A 255 6.21 -24.99 13.61
C LEU A 255 4.84 -24.95 14.30
N ALA A 256 4.09 -23.85 14.16
CA ALA A 256 2.74 -23.74 14.71
C ALA A 256 1.74 -24.65 13.95
N ALA A 257 1.87 -24.76 12.63
CA ALA A 257 1.07 -25.66 11.80
C ALA A 257 1.34 -27.13 12.12
N GLU A 258 2.61 -27.51 12.27
CA GLU A 258 2.98 -28.87 12.64
C GLU A 258 2.51 -29.21 14.06
N HIS A 259 2.60 -28.25 15.00
CA HIS A 259 2.08 -28.43 16.35
C HIS A 259 0.56 -28.62 16.35
N SER A 260 -0.21 -27.81 15.59
CA SER A 260 -1.66 -27.97 15.53
C SER A 260 -2.06 -29.30 14.90
N THR A 261 -1.46 -29.63 13.75
CA THR A 261 -1.72 -30.89 13.03
C THR A 261 -1.46 -32.12 13.90
N LEU A 262 -0.39 -32.11 14.69
CA LEU A 262 -0.09 -33.22 15.61
C LEU A 262 -0.98 -33.25 16.86
N ALA A 263 -1.45 -32.09 17.33
CA ALA A 263 -2.35 -32.00 18.46
C ALA A 263 -3.77 -32.47 18.10
N ASP A 264 -4.25 -32.14 16.89
CA ASP A 264 -5.57 -32.54 16.40
C ASP A 264 -5.70 -34.06 16.21
N GLY A 265 -4.57 -34.76 16.03
CA GLY A 265 -4.51 -36.22 15.93
C GLY A 265 -4.43 -36.98 17.26
N LEU A 266 -4.55 -36.31 18.42
CA LEU A 266 -4.52 -36.93 19.74
C LEU A 266 -5.88 -37.54 20.09
N ASN A 267 -5.91 -38.88 20.24
CA ASN A 267 -7.15 -39.63 20.51
C ASN A 267 -7.18 -40.23 21.93
N GLY A 268 -6.30 -39.80 22.84
CA GLY A 268 -6.30 -40.20 24.26
C GLY A 268 -5.67 -41.57 24.56
N ILE A 269 -5.23 -42.29 23.52
CA ILE A 269 -4.43 -43.53 23.60
C ILE A 269 -3.03 -43.24 23.00
N ASP A 270 -2.49 -42.06 23.29
CA ASP A 270 -1.33 -41.52 22.59
C ASP A 270 0.00 -42.00 23.18
N ASP A 271 0.92 -42.39 22.28
CA ASP A 271 2.27 -42.84 22.64
C ASP A 271 3.11 -41.70 23.25
N GLN A 272 3.87 -42.03 24.30
CA GLN A 272 4.81 -41.11 24.98
C GLN A 272 5.77 -40.38 24.01
N ALA A 273 6.11 -41.02 22.88
CA ALA A 273 6.94 -40.44 21.84
C ALA A 273 6.28 -39.23 21.14
N ARG A 274 4.95 -39.26 20.96
CA ARG A 274 4.18 -38.17 20.35
C ARG A 274 4.05 -36.99 21.30
N ILE A 275 3.81 -37.24 22.59
CA ILE A 275 3.82 -36.20 23.64
C ILE A 275 5.18 -35.50 23.67
N ALA A 276 6.28 -36.26 23.69
CA ALA A 276 7.63 -35.71 23.64
C ALA A 276 7.91 -34.90 22.35
N ARG A 277 7.28 -35.26 21.22
CA ARG A 277 7.38 -34.48 19.97
C ARG A 277 6.65 -33.15 20.06
N LEU A 278 5.45 -33.13 20.64
CA LEU A 278 4.69 -31.88 20.88
C LEU A 278 5.44 -30.94 21.81
N ASP A 279 6.07 -31.45 22.87
CA ASP A 279 6.89 -30.64 23.78
C ASP A 279 8.09 -30.01 23.05
N ARG A 280 8.76 -30.77 22.18
CA ARG A 280 9.85 -30.24 21.34
C ARG A 280 9.37 -29.18 20.38
N LEU A 281 8.21 -29.37 19.75
CA LEU A 281 7.62 -28.38 18.84
C LEU A 281 7.24 -27.10 19.58
N ARG A 282 6.67 -27.21 20.79
CA ARG A 282 6.35 -26.06 21.63
C ARG A 282 7.60 -25.30 22.07
N ALA A 283 8.67 -26.02 22.43
CA ALA A 283 9.96 -25.42 22.77
C ALA A 283 10.59 -24.72 21.55
N GLY A 284 10.61 -25.40 20.39
CA GLY A 284 11.10 -24.85 19.13
C GLY A 284 10.34 -23.59 18.71
N LEU A 285 9.01 -23.62 18.77
CA LEU A 285 8.16 -22.46 18.47
C LEU A 285 8.44 -21.28 19.42
N SER A 286 8.67 -21.56 20.71
CA SER A 286 9.02 -20.53 21.69
C SER A 286 10.41 -19.93 21.43
N ALA A 287 11.35 -20.70 20.90
CA ALA A 287 12.65 -20.22 20.45
C ALA A 287 12.53 -19.38 19.17
N ALA A 288 11.89 -19.91 18.13
CA ALA A 288 11.67 -19.22 16.85
C ALA A 288 10.98 -17.85 17.03
N ARG A 289 10.00 -17.75 17.93
CA ARG A 289 9.36 -16.46 18.25
C ARG A 289 10.32 -15.45 18.88
N ARG A 290 11.21 -15.89 19.77
CA ARG A 290 12.23 -15.01 20.38
C ARG A 290 13.25 -14.58 19.35
N ASP A 291 13.69 -15.50 18.48
CA ASP A 291 14.66 -15.21 17.43
C ASP A 291 14.09 -14.25 16.38
N ALA A 292 12.82 -14.43 15.99
CA ALA A 292 12.09 -13.51 15.13
C ALA A 292 12.03 -12.08 15.70
N LEU A 293 11.72 -11.94 17.00
CA LEU A 293 11.74 -10.64 17.67
C LEU A 293 13.16 -10.06 17.75
N ALA A 294 14.18 -10.88 17.97
CA ALA A 294 15.58 -10.46 18.07
C ALA A 294 16.14 -9.89 16.75
N ILE A 295 15.66 -10.38 15.60
CA ILE A 295 16.02 -9.84 14.29
C ILE A 295 15.23 -8.61 13.86
N GLY A 296 14.27 -8.15 14.69
CA GLY A 296 13.54 -6.91 14.49
C GLY A 296 12.11 -7.06 13.93
N LEU A 297 11.56 -8.28 13.85
CA LEU A 297 10.14 -8.45 13.51
C LEU A 297 9.25 -7.89 14.62
N THR A 298 8.11 -7.32 14.22
CA THR A 298 7.14 -6.82 15.19
C THR A 298 6.37 -7.98 15.85
N ASP A 299 5.94 -7.78 17.10
CA ASP A 299 5.11 -8.77 17.80
C ASP A 299 3.82 -9.10 17.02
N ALA A 300 3.26 -8.11 16.31
CA ALA A 300 2.11 -8.31 15.44
C ALA A 300 2.40 -9.29 14.29
N GLN A 301 3.52 -9.13 13.58
CA GLN A 301 3.90 -10.05 12.48
C GLN A 301 4.15 -11.47 13.00
N VAL A 302 4.87 -11.60 14.12
CA VAL A 302 5.13 -12.90 14.75
C VAL A 302 3.82 -13.54 15.23
N HIS A 303 2.89 -12.74 15.77
CA HIS A 303 1.58 -13.21 16.20
C HIS A 303 0.74 -13.68 15.02
N THR A 304 0.71 -12.94 13.91
CA THR A 304 -0.01 -13.34 12.69
C THR A 304 0.55 -14.67 12.14
N ALA A 305 1.87 -14.81 12.04
CA ALA A 305 2.50 -16.08 11.63
C ALA A 305 2.11 -17.24 12.55
N TYR A 306 2.12 -17.01 13.87
CA TYR A 306 1.68 -18.00 14.84
C TYR A 306 0.19 -18.37 14.67
N THR A 307 -0.71 -17.40 14.51
CA THR A 307 -2.15 -17.68 14.37
C THR A 307 -2.46 -18.40 13.08
N THR A 308 -1.87 -17.98 11.95
CA THR A 308 -2.06 -18.65 10.65
C THR A 308 -1.54 -20.09 10.69
N GLY A 309 -0.37 -20.31 11.31
CA GLY A 309 0.17 -21.64 11.50
C GLY A 309 -0.72 -22.48 12.43
N ARG A 310 -1.14 -21.93 13.57
CA ARG A 310 -2.05 -22.60 14.52
C ARG A 310 -3.36 -23.02 13.85
N ASP A 311 -3.84 -22.29 12.86
CA ASP A 311 -5.03 -22.66 12.09
C ASP A 311 -4.75 -23.76 11.03
N GLY A 312 -3.57 -24.40 11.09
CA GLY A 312 -3.16 -25.53 10.25
C GLY A 312 -2.52 -25.12 8.92
N THR A 313 -2.27 -23.83 8.69
CA THR A 313 -1.81 -23.33 7.39
C THR A 313 -0.30 -23.15 7.35
N TYR A 314 0.38 -23.96 6.55
CA TYR A 314 1.82 -23.84 6.29
C TYR A 314 2.15 -22.61 5.43
N TRP A 315 3.36 -22.08 5.59
CA TRP A 315 3.84 -20.91 4.83
C TRP A 315 3.77 -21.11 3.32
N ALA A 316 4.06 -22.33 2.86
CA ALA A 316 4.03 -22.67 1.43
C ALA A 316 2.63 -22.54 0.81
N ALA A 317 1.57 -22.75 1.59
CA ALA A 317 0.19 -22.61 1.13
C ALA A 317 -0.26 -21.15 1.19
N GLN A 318 -0.01 -20.48 2.32
CA GLN A 318 -0.37 -19.09 2.51
C GLN A 318 0.62 -18.41 3.46
N PRO A 319 1.54 -17.58 2.93
CA PRO A 319 2.44 -16.78 3.76
C PRO A 319 1.64 -15.82 4.65
N SER A 320 2.00 -15.75 5.94
CA SER A 320 1.42 -14.79 6.88
C SER A 320 1.73 -13.33 6.55
N ASP A 321 2.82 -13.08 5.82
CA ASP A 321 3.11 -11.80 5.18
C ASP A 321 3.14 -12.00 3.65
N PRO A 322 2.16 -11.49 2.89
CA PRO A 322 2.09 -11.67 1.44
C PRO A 322 3.29 -11.07 0.69
N HIS A 323 3.85 -9.97 1.18
CA HIS A 323 4.96 -9.28 0.51
C HIS A 323 6.26 -10.08 0.70
N LEU A 324 6.55 -10.48 1.93
CA LEU A 324 7.71 -11.34 2.22
C LEU A 324 7.56 -12.73 1.59
N GLY A 325 6.35 -13.27 1.53
CA GLY A 325 6.02 -14.48 0.80
C GLY A 325 6.37 -14.39 -0.68
N ARG A 326 5.96 -13.28 -1.33
CA ARG A 326 6.29 -13.02 -2.75
C ARG A 326 7.80 -12.88 -2.97
N ILE A 327 8.52 -12.17 -2.10
CA ILE A 327 9.97 -12.05 -2.19
C ILE A 327 10.64 -13.42 -2.08
N ALA A 328 10.22 -14.24 -1.11
CA ALA A 328 10.77 -15.58 -0.93
C ALA A 328 10.56 -16.46 -2.17
N GLN A 329 9.36 -16.41 -2.78
CA GLN A 329 9.05 -17.11 -4.03
C GLN A 329 9.96 -16.65 -5.18
N LEU A 330 10.14 -15.33 -5.35
CA LEU A 330 10.97 -14.78 -6.42
C LEU A 330 12.45 -15.13 -6.24
N VAL A 331 12.94 -15.14 -5.01
CA VAL A 331 14.32 -15.55 -4.69
C VAL A 331 14.52 -17.03 -5.03
N GLU A 332 13.58 -17.89 -4.66
CA GLU A 332 13.63 -19.32 -5.00
C GLU A 332 13.62 -19.54 -6.52
N GLN A 333 12.72 -18.86 -7.25
CA GLN A 333 12.67 -18.92 -8.71
C GLN A 333 13.98 -18.44 -9.36
N ARG A 334 14.57 -17.36 -8.84
CA ARG A 334 15.87 -16.85 -9.30
C ARG A 334 16.97 -17.89 -9.09
N ASP A 335 17.02 -18.49 -7.90
CA ASP A 335 18.06 -19.44 -7.55
C ASP A 335 17.93 -20.73 -8.40
N VAL A 336 16.70 -21.19 -8.68
CA VAL A 336 16.41 -22.27 -9.64
C VAL A 336 16.85 -21.90 -11.07
N ALA A 337 16.52 -20.69 -11.53
CA ALA A 337 16.90 -20.23 -12.87
C ALA A 337 18.43 -20.12 -13.01
N ARG A 338 19.14 -19.68 -11.97
CA ARG A 338 20.60 -19.65 -11.93
C ARG A 338 21.20 -21.06 -11.99
N ALA A 339 20.68 -21.99 -11.19
CA ALA A 339 21.13 -23.38 -11.22
C ALA A 339 20.91 -24.05 -12.58
N ALA A 340 19.79 -23.75 -13.26
CA ALA A 340 19.52 -24.19 -14.62
C ALA A 340 20.54 -23.59 -15.61
N ALA A 341 20.78 -22.27 -15.54
CA ALA A 341 21.77 -21.61 -16.38
C ALA A 341 23.19 -22.16 -16.20
N ASP A 342 23.60 -22.44 -14.96
CA ASP A 342 24.91 -23.04 -14.65
C ASP A 342 25.00 -24.48 -15.16
N SER A 343 23.89 -25.23 -15.09
CA SER A 343 23.79 -26.56 -15.68
C SER A 343 23.95 -26.51 -17.20
N TYR A 344 23.29 -25.58 -17.89
CA TYR A 344 23.47 -25.38 -19.33
C TYR A 344 24.90 -24.95 -19.67
N ARG A 345 25.51 -24.05 -18.90
CA ARG A 345 26.91 -23.63 -19.10
C ARG A 345 27.88 -24.81 -18.96
N THR A 346 27.64 -25.67 -17.97
CA THR A 346 28.46 -26.86 -17.72
C THR A 346 28.28 -27.91 -18.82
N GLN A 347 27.06 -28.07 -19.35
CA GLN A 347 26.79 -28.94 -20.50
C GLN A 347 27.50 -28.42 -21.74
N LEU A 348 27.41 -27.12 -22.03
CA LEU A 348 28.07 -26.50 -23.17
C LEU A 348 29.59 -26.65 -23.10
N ALA A 349 30.19 -26.38 -21.93
CA ALA A 349 31.62 -26.55 -21.71
C ALA A 349 32.08 -28.01 -21.89
N ARG A 350 31.27 -28.99 -21.45
CA ARG A 350 31.53 -30.42 -21.71
C ARG A 350 31.44 -30.77 -23.20
N THR A 351 30.46 -30.24 -23.94
CA THR A 351 30.35 -30.48 -25.38
C THR A 351 31.50 -29.86 -26.17
N THR A 352 31.97 -28.66 -25.79
CA THR A 352 33.11 -27.99 -26.42
C THR A 352 34.43 -28.68 -26.08
N SER A 353 34.59 -29.18 -24.85
CA SER A 353 35.80 -29.92 -24.43
C SER A 353 35.86 -31.35 -24.98
N ALA A 354 34.72 -31.90 -25.40
CA ALA A 354 34.61 -33.22 -26.02
C ALA A 354 34.76 -33.18 -27.55
N GLN A 355 34.89 -32.00 -28.18
CA GLN A 355 35.42 -31.93 -29.54
C GLN A 355 36.92 -32.26 -29.48
N PRO A 356 37.37 -33.39 -30.02
CA PRO A 356 38.79 -33.64 -30.14
C PRO A 356 39.36 -32.56 -31.03
N HIS A 357 40.45 -31.92 -30.60
CA HIS A 357 41.34 -31.22 -31.52
C HIS A 357 41.64 -32.20 -32.66
N ALA A 358 41.05 -31.97 -33.83
CA ALA A 358 41.48 -32.60 -35.05
C ALA A 358 42.96 -32.25 -35.17
N ALA A 359 43.81 -33.23 -34.88
CA ALA A 359 45.23 -33.14 -35.05
C ALA A 359 45.46 -32.76 -36.50
N VAL A 360 45.89 -31.51 -36.73
CA VAL A 360 46.52 -31.12 -37.98
C VAL A 360 47.83 -31.89 -38.01
N THR A 361 47.78 -33.07 -38.63
CA THR A 361 48.95 -33.89 -38.91
C THR A 361 49.70 -33.20 -40.04
N THR A 362 50.64 -32.32 -39.67
CA THR A 362 51.60 -31.73 -40.60
C THR A 362 52.58 -32.84 -41.02
N ILE A 363 52.37 -33.42 -42.21
CA ILE A 363 53.41 -34.19 -42.89
C ILE A 363 54.23 -33.22 -43.73
N GLU A 364 55.49 -33.13 -43.33
CA GLU A 364 56.63 -32.46 -43.93
C GLU A 364 56.87 -32.94 -45.38
N THR A 365 57.15 -32.03 -46.34
CA THR A 365 58.22 -32.15 -47.38
C THR A 365 58.17 -31.02 -48.44
N ALA A 366 59.33 -30.36 -48.62
CA ALA A 366 59.84 -29.56 -49.76
C ALA A 366 59.46 -28.06 -49.93
N MET A 367 60.52 -27.23 -49.98
CA MET A 367 60.63 -25.79 -50.28
C MET A 367 60.24 -25.43 -51.75
N PRO A 368 60.27 -24.15 -52.24
CA PRO A 368 60.55 -22.84 -51.63
C PRO A 368 59.53 -21.72 -51.94
N VAL A 369 59.69 -20.57 -51.26
CA VAL A 369 59.29 -19.17 -51.57
C VAL A 369 58.40 -18.91 -52.81
N THR A 370 57.25 -18.23 -52.63
CA THR A 370 56.87 -16.96 -53.31
C THR A 370 55.49 -16.47 -52.86
N HIS A 371 55.30 -15.14 -52.80
CA HIS A 371 54.03 -14.47 -52.55
C HIS A 371 53.00 -14.76 -53.65
N ASN A 372 51.74 -15.04 -53.30
CA ASN A 372 50.54 -14.33 -53.82
C ASN A 372 49.20 -14.93 -53.34
N THR A 373 48.35 -14.01 -52.86
CA THR A 373 46.90 -13.83 -53.00
C THR A 373 45.94 -15.01 -53.28
N SER A 374 44.78 -14.93 -52.61
CA SER A 374 43.48 -15.60 -52.88
C SER A 374 43.37 -17.02 -52.28
N ASP A 375 42.25 -17.52 -51.74
CA ASP A 375 40.83 -17.14 -51.75
C ASP A 375 40.13 -17.82 -50.54
N VAL A 376 39.17 -17.16 -49.88
CA VAL A 376 37.72 -17.48 -49.95
C VAL A 376 37.38 -18.96 -49.70
N GLU A 377 37.49 -19.45 -48.45
CA GLU A 377 36.86 -20.73 -48.09
C GLU A 377 36.31 -20.82 -46.64
N ALA A 378 36.66 -19.88 -45.75
CA ALA A 378 36.12 -19.88 -44.37
C ALA A 378 34.70 -19.29 -44.25
N GLY A 379 34.22 -18.54 -45.25
CA GLY A 379 32.89 -17.89 -45.24
C GLY A 379 31.73 -18.81 -45.64
N ALA A 380 31.98 -19.87 -46.41
CA ALA A 380 30.94 -20.77 -46.91
C ALA A 380 30.45 -21.78 -45.85
N ALA A 381 31.30 -22.16 -44.90
CA ALA A 381 30.96 -23.12 -43.85
C ALA A 381 30.02 -22.55 -42.77
N ILE A 382 30.02 -21.22 -42.58
CA ILE A 382 29.15 -20.56 -41.59
C ILE A 382 27.71 -20.41 -42.15
N SER A 383 27.55 -20.10 -43.43
CA SER A 383 26.22 -19.99 -44.06
C SER A 383 25.50 -21.35 -44.17
N SER A 384 26.23 -22.44 -44.45
CA SER A 384 25.62 -23.78 -44.55
C SER A 384 25.08 -24.32 -43.21
N ALA A 385 25.62 -23.87 -42.08
CA ALA A 385 25.16 -24.31 -40.75
C ALA A 385 23.92 -23.55 -40.27
N VAL A 386 23.71 -22.32 -40.77
CA VAL A 386 22.52 -21.50 -40.43
C VAL A 386 21.28 -21.98 -41.20
N ASP A 387 21.42 -22.43 -42.44
CA ASP A 387 20.31 -22.98 -43.25
C ASP A 387 19.82 -24.38 -42.80
N THR A 388 20.56 -25.09 -41.95
CA THR A 388 20.18 -26.45 -41.51
C THR A 388 19.32 -26.44 -40.22
N ALA A 389 19.20 -25.32 -39.52
CA ALA A 389 18.52 -25.23 -38.22
C ALA A 389 17.14 -24.51 -38.25
N LEU A 390 16.67 -24.06 -39.41
CA LEU A 390 15.34 -23.49 -39.60
C LEU A 390 14.57 -24.30 -40.67
N PRO A 391 13.41 -24.89 -40.34
CA PRO A 391 12.52 -25.40 -41.38
C PRO A 391 11.93 -24.23 -42.19
N ASP A 392 11.97 -24.33 -43.52
CA ASP A 392 11.26 -23.43 -44.43
C ASP A 392 9.74 -23.44 -44.14
N PRO A 393 9.09 -22.27 -44.05
CA PRO A 393 7.64 -22.18 -43.97
C PRO A 393 7.00 -22.61 -45.31
N GLN A 394 6.00 -23.49 -45.24
CA GLN A 394 5.17 -23.91 -46.37
C GLN A 394 4.57 -22.70 -47.12
N PRO A 395 4.58 -22.68 -48.46
CA PRO A 395 3.87 -21.68 -49.25
C PRO A 395 2.38 -22.06 -49.33
N GLY A 396 1.55 -21.49 -48.45
CA GLY A 396 0.11 -21.65 -48.48
C GLY A 396 -0.64 -20.74 -47.50
N GLU A 397 -1.31 -19.73 -48.05
CA GLU A 397 -2.39 -18.93 -47.45
C GLU A 397 -2.10 -18.03 -46.25
N TRP A 398 -1.25 -17.01 -46.40
CA TRP A 398 -1.55 -15.68 -45.84
C TRP A 398 -1.24 -14.64 -46.91
N ALA A 399 -2.27 -14.27 -47.68
CA ALA A 399 -2.17 -13.14 -48.59
C ALA A 399 -2.06 -11.84 -47.76
N PRO A 400 -1.08 -10.96 -48.02
CA PRO A 400 -1.15 -9.60 -47.53
C PRO A 400 -2.35 -8.92 -48.19
N ALA A 401 -3.22 -8.30 -47.39
CA ALA A 401 -4.22 -7.39 -47.92
C ALA A 401 -3.49 -6.31 -48.75
N THR A 402 -3.85 -6.28 -50.03
CA THR A 402 -3.37 -5.39 -51.06
C THR A 402 -3.48 -3.95 -50.61
N ARG A 403 -2.33 -3.28 -50.44
CA ARG A 403 -2.25 -1.83 -50.28
C ARG A 403 -2.29 -1.17 -51.66
N GLU A 404 -3.43 -1.30 -52.35
CA GLU A 404 -3.70 -0.56 -53.58
C GLU A 404 -5.22 -0.36 -53.75
N LEU A 405 -5.74 0.67 -53.09
CA LEU A 405 -6.87 1.53 -53.49
C LEU A 405 -7.17 2.51 -52.34
N ALA A 406 -6.26 3.43 -52.09
CA ALA A 406 -6.54 4.62 -51.27
C ALA A 406 -5.73 5.86 -51.71
N THR A 407 -4.98 5.77 -52.82
CA THR A 407 -4.26 6.91 -53.41
C THR A 407 -5.05 7.63 -54.49
N LYS A 408 -6.24 7.14 -54.87
CA LYS A 408 -7.15 7.85 -55.80
C LYS A 408 -8.25 8.66 -55.12
N GLU A 409 -8.52 8.44 -53.83
CA GLU A 409 -9.58 9.16 -53.11
C GLU A 409 -9.04 10.37 -52.32
N ILE A 410 -7.78 10.32 -51.88
CA ILE A 410 -7.11 11.45 -51.21
C ILE A 410 -6.83 12.62 -52.18
N ALA A 411 -6.68 12.35 -53.48
CA ALA A 411 -6.52 13.41 -54.50
C ALA A 411 -7.84 14.12 -54.85
N ALA A 412 -9.00 13.46 -54.68
CA ALA A 412 -10.30 14.07 -54.96
C ALA A 412 -10.84 14.91 -53.78
N GLN A 413 -10.37 14.65 -52.56
CA GLN A 413 -10.79 15.37 -51.36
C GLN A 413 -9.97 16.65 -51.11
N ALA A 414 -8.71 16.70 -51.59
CA ALA A 414 -7.87 17.90 -51.54
C ALA A 414 -8.27 18.99 -52.56
N GLU A 415 -8.96 18.64 -53.67
CA GLU A 415 -9.51 19.64 -54.61
C GLU A 415 -10.87 20.20 -54.18
N ARG A 416 -11.54 19.59 -53.18
CA ARG A 416 -12.86 20.05 -52.69
C ARG A 416 -12.79 21.06 -51.55
N GLU A 417 -11.67 21.15 -50.85
CA GLU A 417 -11.45 22.14 -49.77
C GLU A 417 -10.81 23.46 -50.26
N VAL A 418 -10.50 23.58 -51.54
CA VAL A 418 -9.95 24.83 -52.13
C VAL A 418 -11.01 25.64 -52.89
N ASN A 419 -12.26 25.16 -53.00
CA ASN A 419 -13.33 25.85 -53.76
C ASN A 419 -14.69 25.95 -53.05
N LEU A 420 -14.72 25.98 -51.71
CA LEU A 420 -15.91 26.38 -50.93
C LEU A 420 -15.56 27.40 -49.84
#